data_AF-A0A538KJ46-F1
#
_entry.id   AF-A0A538KJ46-F1
#
_cell.length_a   1.000
_cell.length_b   1.000
_cell.length_c   1.000
_cell.angle_alpha   90.00
_cell.angle_beta   90.00
_cell.angle_gamma   90.00
#
_symmetry.space_group_name_H-M   'P 1'
#
loop_
_entity.id
_entity.type
_entity.pdbx_description
1 polymer ?
#
loop_
_entity_poly.entity_id
_entity_poly.type
_entity_poly.pdbx_seq_one_letter_code
_entity_poly.pdbx_strand_id
1 'polypeptide(L)'
;MSTMLQASPPVLTLRQKQVVELIAAGCSNEEVGERLGISPRTAKAHCDVLRQKLGVARRRQIPRAYRELTGDDPLSQSLAPGRSGSGD
;
A
#
# COMPACT_ATOMS: atom_id res chain seq x y z
N MET A 1 -0.09 29.18 9.43
CA MET A 1 0.12 28.25 10.56
C MET A 1 -0.44 26.88 10.18
N SER A 2 0.42 25.95 9.79
CA SER A 2 0.06 24.53 9.66
C SER A 2 1.27 23.71 10.10
N THR A 3 1.16 23.14 11.29
CA THR A 3 2.17 22.34 11.97
C THR A 3 2.58 21.17 11.08
N MET A 4 3.82 21.18 10.60
CA MET A 4 4.47 20.01 10.02
C MET A 4 4.82 19.07 11.18
N LEU A 5 3.92 18.14 11.50
CA LEU A 5 4.27 16.95 12.28
C LEU A 5 5.23 16.13 11.42
N GLN A 6 6.52 16.34 11.66
CA GLN A 6 7.60 15.50 11.17
C GLN A 6 7.51 14.16 11.90
N ALA A 7 6.51 13.36 11.53
CA ALA A 7 6.44 11.97 11.92
C ALA A 7 7.55 11.26 11.15
N SER A 8 8.56 10.75 11.86
CA SER A 8 9.52 9.81 11.29
C SER A 8 8.77 8.83 10.40
N PRO A 9 9.25 8.57 9.17
CA PRO A 9 8.52 7.75 8.22
C PRO A 9 8.19 6.44 8.93
N PRO A 10 6.91 6.01 8.97
CA PRO A 10 6.57 4.75 9.60
C PRO A 10 7.47 3.70 8.96
N VAL A 11 8.27 3.03 9.78
CA VAL A 11 9.16 1.97 9.30
C VAL A 11 8.24 0.84 8.84
N LEU A 12 7.88 0.91 7.56
CA LEU A 12 7.12 -0.10 6.87
C LEU A 12 8.11 -1.17 6.46
N THR A 13 7.80 -2.40 6.85
CA THR A 13 8.58 -3.55 6.41
C THR A 13 8.48 -3.68 4.89
N LEU A 14 9.44 -4.35 4.26
CA LEU A 14 9.41 -4.62 2.81
C LEU A 14 8.05 -5.19 2.37
N ARG A 15 7.51 -6.12 3.15
CA ARG A 15 6.18 -6.69 2.93
C ARG A 15 5.05 -5.66 2.95
N GLN A 16 5.10 -4.73 3.90
CA GLN A 16 4.12 -3.66 4.00
C GLN A 16 4.20 -2.71 2.80
N LYS A 17 5.41 -2.41 2.31
CA LYS A 17 5.59 -1.62 1.09
C LYS A 17 4.98 -2.33 -0.11
N GLN A 18 5.28 -3.60 -0.33
CA GLN A 18 4.68 -4.40 -1.41
C GLN A 18 3.16 -4.37 -1.38
N VAL A 19 2.54 -4.46 -0.20
CA VAL A 19 1.08 -4.35 -0.07
C VAL A 19 0.59 -2.95 -0.49
N VAL A 20 1.29 -1.88 -0.11
CA VAL A 20 0.95 -0.51 -0.54
C VAL A 20 1.04 -0.37 -2.07
N GLU A 21 2.09 -0.91 -2.69
CA GLU A 21 2.29 -0.89 -4.15
C GLU A 21 1.14 -1.58 -4.88
N LEU A 22 0.73 -2.76 -4.42
CA LEU A 22 -0.38 -3.50 -5.01
C LEU A 22 -1.73 -2.79 -4.81
N ILE A 23 -1.95 -2.17 -3.65
CA ILE A 23 -3.15 -1.35 -3.41
C ILE A 23 -3.13 -0.10 -4.31
N ALA A 24 -1.96 0.51 -4.51
CA ALA A 24 -1.79 1.64 -5.40
C ALA A 24 -2.06 1.27 -6.87
N ALA A 25 -1.71 0.04 -7.25
CA ALA A 25 -2.00 -0.53 -8.57
C ALA A 25 -3.48 -0.89 -8.77
N GLY A 26 -4.31 -0.81 -7.72
CA GLY A 26 -5.74 -1.12 -7.77
C GLY A 26 -6.10 -2.57 -7.43
N CYS A 27 -5.13 -3.39 -7.01
CA CYS A 27 -5.37 -4.79 -6.70
C CYS A 27 -6.36 -4.99 -5.54
N SER A 28 -7.14 -6.06 -5.62
CA SER A 28 -8.03 -6.55 -4.57
C SER A 28 -7.25 -7.34 -3.51
N ASN A 29 -7.85 -7.60 -2.34
CA ASN A 29 -7.17 -8.36 -1.28
C ASN A 29 -6.80 -9.79 -1.72
N GLU A 30 -7.58 -10.36 -2.65
CA GLU A 30 -7.32 -11.65 -3.30
C GLU A 30 -6.09 -11.59 -4.17
N GLU A 31 -6.04 -10.67 -5.14
CA GLU A 31 -4.86 -10.45 -5.98
C GLU A 31 -3.61 -10.08 -5.18
N VAL A 32 -3.76 -9.27 -4.12
CA VAL A 32 -2.68 -8.97 -3.18
C VAL A 32 -2.20 -10.25 -2.51
N GLY A 33 -3.12 -11.11 -2.08
CA GLY A 33 -2.81 -12.42 -1.53
C GLY A 33 -2.03 -13.29 -2.52
N GLU A 34 -2.54 -13.43 -3.74
CA GLU A 34 -1.94 -14.24 -4.79
C GLU A 34 -0.53 -13.77 -5.16
N ARG A 35 -0.36 -12.47 -5.43
CA ARG A 35 0.95 -11.89 -5.79
C ARG A 35 1.97 -11.98 -4.67
N LEU A 36 1.51 -11.94 -3.43
CA LEU A 36 2.37 -12.08 -2.27
C LEU A 36 2.52 -13.54 -1.82
N GLY A 37 1.75 -14.49 -2.35
CA GLY A 37 1.75 -15.88 -1.86
C GLY A 37 1.22 -16.01 -0.42
N ILE A 38 0.23 -15.18 -0.05
CA ILE A 38 -0.44 -15.19 1.25
C ILE A 38 -1.95 -15.30 1.07
N SER A 39 -2.68 -15.74 2.09
CA SER A 39 -4.13 -15.78 2.03
C SER A 39 -4.75 -14.37 1.94
N PRO A 40 -5.91 -14.20 1.27
CA PRO A 40 -6.61 -12.91 1.20
C PRO A 40 -6.97 -12.33 2.57
N ARG A 41 -7.21 -13.21 3.56
CA ARG A 41 -7.40 -12.83 4.96
C ARG A 41 -6.16 -12.15 5.55
N THR A 42 -4.97 -12.68 5.25
CA THR A 42 -3.68 -12.11 5.68
C THR A 42 -3.40 -10.79 4.97
N ALA A 43 -3.71 -10.70 3.67
CA ALA A 43 -3.66 -9.44 2.93
C ALA A 43 -4.55 -8.36 3.58
N LYS A 44 -5.80 -8.71 3.95
CA LYS A 44 -6.70 -7.81 4.69
C LYS A 44 -6.11 -7.37 6.04
N ALA A 45 -5.48 -8.28 6.78
CA ALA A 45 -4.81 -7.94 8.04
C ALA A 45 -3.67 -6.94 7.81
N HIS A 46 -2.86 -7.11 6.76
CA HIS A 46 -1.83 -6.15 6.39
C HIS A 46 -2.42 -4.78 6.01
N CYS A 47 -3.52 -4.74 5.25
CA CYS A 47 -4.24 -3.51 4.93
C CYS A 47 -4.71 -2.78 6.20
N ASP A 48 -5.18 -3.50 7.21
CA ASP A 48 -5.65 -2.89 8.45
C ASP A 48 -4.50 -2.30 9.27
N VAL A 49 -3.38 -3.02 9.39
CA VAL A 49 -2.17 -2.52 10.04
C VAL A 49 -1.64 -1.28 9.31
N LEU A 50 -1.66 -1.27 7.96
CA LEU A 50 -1.28 -0.11 7.16
C LEU A 50 -2.21 1.09 7.42
N ARG A 51 -3.52 0.87 7.51
CA ARG A 51 -4.49 1.92 7.84
C ARG A 51 -4.22 2.54 9.20
N GLN A 52 -3.96 1.71 10.21
CA GLN A 52 -3.62 2.17 11.55
C GLN A 52 -2.30 2.94 11.57
N LYS A 53 -1.25 2.42 10.91
CA LYS A 53 0.07 3.08 10.83
C LYS A 53 0.03 4.42 10.09
N LEU A 54 -0.72 4.50 9.00
CA LEU A 54 -0.82 5.69 8.15
C LEU A 54 -1.93 6.65 8.61
N GLY A 55 -2.73 6.28 9.61
CA GLY A 55 -3.83 7.10 10.12
C GLY A 55 -4.97 7.29 9.11
N VAL A 56 -5.21 6.33 8.21
CA VAL A 56 -6.23 6.46 7.15
C VAL A 56 -7.47 5.60 7.38
N ALA A 57 -8.63 6.18 7.08
CA ALA A 57 -9.90 5.49 7.25
C ALA A 57 -10.19 4.48 6.14
N ARG A 58 -9.69 4.69 4.92
CA ARG A 58 -10.03 3.84 3.75
C ARG A 58 -8.79 3.26 3.09
N ARG A 59 -8.86 2.01 2.59
CA ARG A 59 -7.74 1.36 1.87
C ARG A 59 -7.24 2.18 0.68
N ARG A 60 -8.15 2.83 -0.06
CA ARG A 60 -7.82 3.68 -1.21
C ARG A 60 -7.01 4.93 -0.83
N GLN A 61 -6.99 5.30 0.45
CA GLN A 61 -6.18 6.41 0.95
C GLN A 61 -4.76 5.97 1.33
N ILE A 62 -4.50 4.66 1.47
CA ILE A 62 -3.18 4.11 1.84
C ILE A 62 -2.08 4.61 0.88
N PRO A 63 -2.21 4.52 -0.46
CA PRO A 63 -1.16 4.97 -1.37
C PRO A 63 -0.89 6.47 -1.25
N ARG A 64 -1.95 7.27 -1.09
CA ARG A 64 -1.86 8.72 -0.93
C ARG A 64 -1.13 9.09 0.36
N ALA A 65 -1.52 8.49 1.48
CA ALA A 65 -0.88 8.74 2.77
C ALA A 65 0.57 8.24 2.80
N TYR A 66 0.88 7.13 2.13
CA TYR A 66 2.25 6.65 1.99
C TYR A 66 3.15 7.65 1.28
N ARG A 67 2.68 8.24 0.16
CA ARG A 67 3.37 9.30 -0.58
C ARG A 67 3.57 10.54 0.30
N GLU A 68 2.54 10.96 1.02
CA GLU A 68 2.59 12.13 1.91
C GLU A 68 3.59 11.97 3.06
N LEU A 69 3.78 10.75 3.58
CA LEU A 69 4.67 10.46 4.70
C LEU A 69 6.11 10.12 4.30
N THR A 70 6.29 9.39 3.19
CA THR A 70 7.62 8.90 2.77
C THR A 70 8.25 9.83 1.73
N GLY A 71 7.45 10.61 1.01
CA GLY A 71 7.90 11.33 -0.20
C GLY A 71 8.18 10.41 -1.40
N ASP A 72 8.01 9.09 -1.21
CA ASP A 72 8.26 8.06 -2.21
C ASP A 72 6.96 7.65 -2.91
N ASP A 73 7.03 7.48 -4.23
CA ASP A 73 5.89 7.00 -5.01
C ASP A 73 5.89 5.47 -5.06
N PRO A 74 4.88 4.79 -4.49
CA PRO A 74 4.85 3.33 -4.46
C PRO A 74 4.64 2.71 -5.85
N LEU A 75 4.20 3.49 -6.85
CA LEU A 75 4.09 2.98 -8.22
C LEU A 75 5.41 3.13 -8.99
N SER A 76 6.32 4.01 -8.58
CA SER A 76 7.64 4.15 -9.22
C SER A 76 8.44 2.84 -9.23
N GLN A 77 8.29 1.97 -8.23
CA GLN A 77 8.95 0.66 -8.21
C GLN A 77 8.24 -0.39 -9.08
N SER A 78 6.92 -0.30 -9.27
CA SER A 78 6.14 -1.29 -10.01
C SER A 78 5.84 -0.90 -11.47
N LEU A 79 6.10 0.35 -11.89
CA LEU A 79 5.89 0.86 -13.26
C LEU A 79 6.87 0.31 -14.30
N ALA A 80 7.61 -0.76 -14.01
CA ALA A 80 8.17 -1.61 -15.05
C ALA A 80 6.99 -2.23 -15.83
N PRO A 81 6.80 -1.94 -17.14
CA PRO A 81 5.59 -2.27 -17.87
C PRO A 81 5.50 -3.77 -18.17
N GLY A 82 5.01 -4.55 -17.20
CA GLY A 82 4.55 -5.93 -17.38
C GLY A 82 3.03 -5.93 -17.54
N ARG A 83 2.58 -6.17 -18.76
CA ARG A 83 1.18 -6.13 -19.21
C ARG A 83 0.24 -7.05 -18.40
N SER A 84 -1.05 -6.70 -18.51
CA SER A 84 -2.22 -7.59 -18.43
C SER A 84 -2.70 -7.90 -17.00
N GLY A 85 -3.99 -7.79 -16.68
CA GLY A 85 -5.18 -7.57 -17.49
C GLY A 85 -6.39 -7.86 -16.60
N SER A 86 -7.49 -7.19 -16.91
CA SER A 86 -8.77 -7.18 -16.20
C SER A 86 -9.31 -8.55 -15.76
N GLY A 87 -10.09 -8.52 -14.68
CA GLY A 87 -10.77 -9.68 -14.13
C GLY A 87 -11.78 -10.35 -15.08
N ASP A 88 -11.94 -11.65 -14.82
CA ASP A 88 -13.14 -12.44 -15.06
C ASP A 88 -14.20 -12.11 -14.00
#